data_AF-A0A9E0B156-F1
#
_entry.id   AF-A0A9E0B156-F1
#
_cell.length_a   1.000
_cell.length_b   1.000
_cell.length_c   1.000
_cell.angle_alpha   90.00
_cell.angle_beta   90.00
_cell.angle_gamma   90.00
#
_symmetry.space_group_name_H-M   'P 1'
#
loop_
_entity.id
_entity.type
_entity.pdbx_description
1 polymer ?
#
loop_
_entity_poly.entity_id
_entity_poly.type
_entity_poly.pdbx_seq_one_letter_code
_entity_poly.pdbx_strand_id
1 'polypeptide(L)'
;MKTKLYTTIIIILTAFSTQLNAQCSYAWIGMDWSEFTIEITGGDCAPSTLKVNWDYFVASYGGCSQTHQYKATVKLYRRSTPTGTGTLAQTQVISPSSYPKDSAVFTVGTSYYYYATVLAETRVTNGCCGTTGWYGSTWGNRKTVNEVFIDDAPVANFNVNGLTSSLCGGGPVDVYTCGSFVLNDLSTGNIDEYRVTYTKYTSDCGGPIGSSLASSWYTGNPSAIDMHSIFSGQFTNSANAGWYKIKLEVKNDCGTGYFERCIKLTSSTTALADFKFLNDIGGSTITPGTSCATAPSVCQVTPQIDPTSSTGTINEYYLKIDEYNSSCTFVKTVVDGSDDPGSICSLSELNVISLPSYVYQHWDLGGTADPVYFYHNPNMRYKVTLTVLGDCGSYSKTGWFANTDTDCRFGAEENLFDFDIFPNPANDVITIAFSVTRSSDIVIEIYDMQGNIINRISDKGYEANSNYKLNADIGNLPEGIYLCKFTNGNTTQTKAFIKQ
;
A
#
# COMPACT_ATOMS: atom_id res chain seq x y z
N MET A 1 8.96 -12.15 -26.12
CA MET A 1 8.15 -12.72 -27.23
C MET A 1 7.09 -13.59 -26.60
N LYS A 2 5.79 -13.33 -26.83
CA LYS A 2 4.70 -14.16 -26.28
C LYS A 2 4.57 -15.43 -27.12
N THR A 3 5.28 -16.49 -26.76
CA THR A 3 5.01 -17.83 -27.28
C THR A 3 3.64 -18.22 -26.74
N LYS A 4 2.64 -18.39 -27.61
CA LYS A 4 1.36 -18.95 -27.20
C LYS A 4 1.62 -20.38 -26.75
N LEU A 5 1.66 -20.61 -25.44
CA LEU A 5 1.66 -21.94 -24.85
C LEU A 5 0.26 -22.51 -25.07
N TYR A 6 0.15 -23.46 -25.98
CA TYR A 6 -1.07 -24.23 -26.15
C TYR A 6 -0.94 -25.49 -25.32
N THR A 7 -1.83 -25.67 -24.35
CA THR A 7 -1.92 -26.90 -23.58
C THR A 7 -2.79 -27.90 -24.33
N THR A 8 -2.33 -29.14 -24.47
CA THR A 8 -3.09 -30.22 -25.10
C THR A 8 -3.92 -30.92 -24.04
N ILE A 9 -5.22 -31.11 -24.26
CA ILE A 9 -6.08 -32.02 -23.50
C ILE A 9 -6.25 -33.29 -24.34
N ILE A 10 -5.71 -34.42 -23.89
CA ILE A 10 -6.04 -35.73 -24.47
C ILE A 10 -7.22 -36.28 -23.68
N ILE A 11 -8.20 -36.87 -24.35
CA ILE A 11 -9.30 -37.67 -23.79
C ILE A 11 -9.16 -39.07 -24.37
N ILE A 12 -8.65 -40.00 -23.58
CA ILE A 12 -8.59 -41.42 -23.98
C ILE A 12 -10.00 -42.03 -23.85
N LEU A 13 -10.36 -42.99 -24.68
CA LEU A 13 -11.52 -43.86 -24.51
C LEU A 13 -11.04 -45.31 -24.63
N THR A 14 -10.90 -46.00 -23.51
CA THR A 14 -10.80 -47.46 -23.48
C THR A 14 -12.17 -48.10 -23.70
N ALA A 15 -12.24 -49.33 -24.15
CA ALA A 15 -13.46 -50.14 -24.09
C ALA A 15 -13.01 -51.48 -23.51
N PHE A 16 -13.70 -52.00 -22.50
CA PHE A 16 -13.54 -53.38 -22.07
C PHE A 16 -14.63 -54.26 -22.69
N SER A 17 -14.46 -55.58 -22.80
CA SER A 17 -15.57 -56.48 -23.11
C SER A 17 -15.39 -57.75 -22.26
N THR A 18 -16.37 -58.07 -21.43
CA THR A 18 -16.42 -59.33 -20.69
C THR A 18 -17.57 -60.19 -21.21
N GLN A 19 -17.26 -61.23 -22.00
CA GLN A 19 -18.25 -62.25 -22.32
C GLN A 19 -18.48 -63.14 -21.10
N LEU A 20 -19.65 -63.01 -20.47
CA LEU A 20 -20.15 -63.96 -19.48
C LEU A 20 -20.83 -65.13 -20.21
N ASN A 21 -20.18 -66.29 -20.23
CA ASN A 21 -20.75 -67.52 -20.77
C ASN A 21 -21.62 -68.22 -19.71
N ALA A 22 -22.93 -68.34 -19.97
CA ALA A 22 -23.81 -69.25 -19.25
C ALA A 22 -24.67 -70.03 -20.26
N GLN A 23 -24.71 -71.36 -20.15
CA GLN A 23 -25.48 -72.24 -21.04
C GLN A 23 -26.87 -72.57 -20.46
N CYS A 24 -27.95 -72.24 -21.19
CA CYS A 24 -28.82 -73.19 -21.91
C CYS A 24 -30.23 -72.60 -22.23
N SER A 25 -30.65 -72.84 -23.48
CA SER A 25 -32.05 -72.98 -23.97
C SER A 25 -32.92 -71.72 -24.18
N TYR A 26 -32.87 -71.25 -25.44
CA TYR A 26 -33.82 -70.36 -26.14
C TYR A 26 -33.73 -68.84 -25.85
N ALA A 27 -33.32 -68.12 -26.90
CA ALA A 27 -33.02 -66.68 -26.99
C ALA A 27 -31.77 -66.24 -26.19
N TRP A 28 -30.65 -66.08 -26.91
CA TRP A 28 -29.44 -65.51 -26.33
C TRP A 28 -29.66 -64.01 -26.07
N ILE A 29 -29.22 -63.53 -24.92
CA ILE A 29 -28.86 -62.13 -24.70
C ILE A 29 -27.43 -62.19 -24.18
N GLY A 30 -26.45 -62.09 -25.07
CA GLY A 30 -25.06 -61.88 -24.65
C GLY A 30 -24.94 -60.45 -24.13
N MET A 31 -24.48 -60.30 -22.89
CA MET A 31 -24.19 -59.00 -22.26
C MET A 31 -22.75 -58.62 -22.57
N ASP A 32 -22.54 -57.60 -23.39
CA ASP A 32 -21.24 -56.96 -23.53
C ASP A 32 -21.18 -55.71 -22.65
N TRP A 33 -20.30 -55.73 -21.65
CA TRP A 33 -19.97 -54.59 -20.81
C TRP A 33 -18.82 -53.82 -21.41
N SER A 34 -19.03 -52.58 -21.85
CA SER A 34 -17.96 -51.70 -22.32
C SER A 34 -17.66 -50.56 -21.36
N GLU A 35 -16.57 -50.70 -20.61
CA GLU A 35 -16.01 -49.63 -19.76
C GLU A 35 -15.22 -48.61 -20.58
N PHE A 36 -15.65 -47.34 -20.55
CA PHE A 36 -14.95 -46.22 -21.18
C PHE A 36 -14.24 -45.34 -20.18
N THR A 37 -12.90 -45.39 -20.13
CA THR A 37 -12.09 -44.47 -19.30
C THR A 37 -11.77 -43.20 -20.07
N ILE A 38 -12.29 -42.06 -19.60
CA ILE A 38 -11.91 -40.71 -20.07
C ILE A 38 -10.75 -40.20 -19.22
N GLU A 39 -9.56 -40.17 -19.79
CA GLU A 39 -8.37 -39.58 -19.15
C GLU A 39 -8.12 -38.20 -19.77
N ILE A 40 -8.27 -37.11 -19.00
CA ILE A 40 -7.90 -35.75 -19.40
C ILE A 40 -6.42 -35.55 -19.06
N THR A 41 -5.51 -35.66 -20.02
CA THR A 41 -4.13 -35.21 -19.79
C THR A 41 -3.95 -33.80 -20.31
N GLY A 42 -3.80 -32.83 -19.42
CA GLY A 42 -3.31 -31.50 -19.74
C GLY A 42 -1.79 -31.56 -19.92
N GLY A 43 -1.28 -31.22 -21.10
CA GLY A 43 0.16 -31.12 -21.33
C GLY A 43 0.83 -30.15 -20.34
N ASP A 44 2.00 -30.54 -19.81
CA ASP A 44 2.96 -29.87 -18.93
C ASP A 44 2.46 -29.09 -17.69
N CYS A 45 1.19 -28.74 -17.57
CA CYS A 45 0.67 -27.73 -16.64
C CYS A 45 -0.37 -28.27 -15.63
N ALA A 46 -0.83 -29.53 -15.79
CA ALA A 46 -1.59 -30.27 -14.77
C ALA A 46 -1.88 -31.71 -15.28
N PRO A 47 -1.12 -32.75 -14.87
CA PRO A 47 -1.55 -34.13 -15.10
C PRO A 47 -2.67 -34.47 -14.11
N SER A 48 -3.88 -33.98 -14.39
CA SER A 48 -5.09 -34.41 -13.66
C SER A 48 -5.73 -35.58 -14.39
N THR A 49 -5.20 -36.79 -14.17
CA THR A 49 -5.83 -38.03 -14.66
C THR A 49 -7.15 -38.24 -13.92
N LEU A 50 -8.24 -37.81 -14.52
CA LEU A 50 -9.57 -38.24 -14.09
C LEU A 50 -9.88 -39.60 -14.72
N LYS A 51 -10.59 -40.46 -13.99
CA LYS A 51 -11.15 -41.71 -14.52
C LYS A 51 -12.65 -41.64 -14.39
N VAL A 52 -13.37 -41.77 -15.49
CA VAL A 52 -14.81 -41.97 -15.47
C VAL A 52 -15.07 -43.40 -15.92
N ASN A 53 -15.84 -44.16 -15.16
CA ASN A 53 -16.29 -45.49 -15.58
C ASN A 53 -17.70 -45.39 -16.19
N TRP A 54 -17.91 -46.13 -17.26
CA TRP A 54 -19.19 -46.22 -17.98
C TRP A 54 -19.61 -47.67 -18.05
N ASP A 55 -20.87 -47.94 -17.78
CA ASP A 55 -21.49 -49.22 -18.08
C ASP A 55 -22.45 -49.00 -19.26
N TYR A 56 -22.31 -49.82 -20.31
CA TYR A 56 -23.23 -49.82 -21.45
C TYR A 56 -23.76 -51.23 -21.67
N PHE A 57 -25.02 -51.32 -22.11
CA PHE A 57 -25.77 -52.57 -22.29
C PHE A 57 -26.05 -52.78 -23.77
N VAL A 58 -25.44 -53.81 -24.37
CA VAL A 58 -25.84 -54.32 -25.68
C VAL A 58 -26.52 -55.68 -25.48
N ALA A 59 -27.80 -55.79 -25.83
CA ALA A 59 -28.47 -57.08 -25.91
C ALA A 59 -28.18 -57.72 -27.27
N SER A 60 -27.38 -58.79 -27.29
CA SER A 60 -27.12 -59.55 -28.51
C SER A 60 -28.04 -60.78 -28.61
N TYR A 61 -28.90 -60.81 -29.62
CA TYR A 61 -29.71 -61.98 -29.96
C TYR A 61 -28.92 -62.97 -30.81
N GLY A 62 -28.78 -64.19 -30.32
CA GLY A 62 -27.91 -65.21 -30.90
C GLY A 62 -28.53 -65.89 -32.11
N GLY A 63 -27.73 -66.01 -33.18
CA GLY A 63 -28.08 -66.71 -34.41
C GLY A 63 -27.52 -66.12 -35.70
N CYS A 64 -26.98 -64.88 -35.70
CA CYS A 64 -26.54 -64.19 -36.92
C CYS A 64 -25.26 -63.37 -36.72
N SER A 65 -24.49 -63.20 -37.81
CA SER A 65 -23.36 -62.25 -37.89
C SER A 65 -23.87 -60.82 -37.70
N GLN A 66 -23.35 -60.12 -36.69
CA GLN A 66 -23.64 -58.72 -36.44
C GLN A 66 -22.36 -57.89 -36.57
N THR A 67 -22.46 -56.73 -37.24
CA THR A 67 -21.39 -55.72 -37.26
C THR A 67 -21.81 -54.52 -36.43
N HIS A 68 -20.98 -54.18 -35.45
CA HIS A 68 -21.16 -53.01 -34.60
C HIS A 68 -20.28 -51.87 -35.11
N GLN A 69 -20.88 -50.70 -35.31
CA GLN A 69 -20.14 -49.45 -35.50
C GLN A 69 -20.39 -48.56 -34.29
N TYR A 70 -19.31 -48.05 -33.70
CA TYR A 70 -19.36 -47.15 -32.56
C TYR A 70 -19.03 -45.72 -33.02
N LYS A 71 -19.69 -44.73 -32.43
CA LYS A 71 -19.40 -43.31 -32.63
C LYS A 71 -19.48 -42.60 -31.28
N ALA A 72 -18.44 -41.86 -30.93
CA ALA A 72 -18.42 -41.01 -29.75
C ALA A 72 -18.27 -39.55 -30.19
N THR A 73 -19.14 -38.67 -29.69
CA THR A 73 -19.04 -37.23 -29.87
C THR A 73 -18.61 -36.61 -28.55
N VAL A 74 -17.40 -36.06 -28.50
CA VAL A 74 -16.83 -35.38 -27.34
C VAL A 74 -16.98 -33.88 -27.54
N LYS A 75 -17.70 -33.21 -26.63
CA LYS A 75 -17.86 -31.76 -26.59
C LYS A 75 -17.09 -31.21 -25.41
N LEU A 76 -16.12 -30.34 -25.66
CA LEU A 76 -15.34 -29.65 -24.65
C LEU A 76 -15.93 -28.25 -24.42
N TYR A 77 -16.18 -27.90 -23.17
CA TYR A 77 -16.68 -26.60 -22.75
C TYR A 77 -15.60 -25.88 -21.94
N ARG A 78 -15.63 -24.55 -21.98
CA ARG A 78 -14.79 -23.67 -21.16
C ARG A 78 -15.60 -22.68 -20.35
N ARG A 79 -15.13 -22.29 -19.18
CA ARG A 79 -15.69 -21.20 -18.35
C ARG A 79 -14.60 -20.49 -17.55
N SER A 80 -14.86 -19.24 -17.17
CA SER A 80 -13.92 -18.41 -16.39
C SER A 80 -14.05 -18.61 -14.88
N THR A 81 -15.13 -19.22 -14.40
CA THR A 81 -15.38 -19.47 -12.97
C THR A 81 -15.76 -20.92 -12.72
N PRO A 82 -15.48 -21.47 -11.53
CA PRO A 82 -15.77 -22.87 -11.19
C PRO A 82 -17.28 -23.17 -11.03
N THR A 83 -18.17 -22.20 -11.22
CA THR A 83 -19.62 -22.38 -11.25
C THR A 83 -20.21 -21.54 -12.39
N GLY A 84 -21.25 -22.07 -13.06
CA GLY A 84 -21.92 -21.41 -14.20
C GLY A 84 -21.94 -22.23 -15.51
N THR A 85 -22.75 -21.79 -16.47
CA THR A 85 -22.90 -22.46 -17.78
C THR A 85 -21.64 -22.26 -18.63
N GLY A 86 -20.93 -23.35 -18.95
CA GLY A 86 -19.76 -23.30 -19.83
C GLY A 86 -20.13 -23.03 -21.29
N THR A 87 -19.25 -22.34 -22.01
CA THR A 87 -19.35 -22.12 -23.45
C THR A 87 -18.71 -23.28 -24.19
N LEU A 88 -19.36 -23.81 -25.23
CA LEU A 88 -18.78 -24.85 -26.07
C LEU A 88 -17.49 -24.32 -26.71
N ALA A 89 -16.36 -24.94 -26.37
CA ALA A 89 -15.04 -24.55 -26.87
C ALA A 89 -14.72 -25.32 -28.16
N GLN A 90 -14.80 -26.65 -28.12
CA GLN A 90 -14.45 -27.53 -29.23
C GLN A 90 -15.33 -28.79 -29.24
N THR A 91 -15.43 -29.46 -30.40
CA THR A 91 -16.13 -30.74 -30.54
C THR A 91 -15.30 -31.65 -31.42
N GLN A 92 -15.14 -32.91 -31.02
CA GLN A 92 -14.47 -33.94 -31.80
C GLN A 92 -15.33 -35.19 -31.86
N VAL A 93 -15.38 -35.82 -33.04
CA VAL A 93 -16.08 -37.07 -33.26
C VAL A 93 -15.03 -38.16 -33.47
N ILE A 94 -15.17 -39.27 -32.75
CA ILE A 94 -14.31 -40.43 -32.84
C ILE A 94 -15.16 -41.62 -33.27
N SER A 95 -14.63 -42.43 -34.17
CA SER A 95 -15.31 -43.61 -34.72
C SER A 95 -14.42 -44.83 -34.48
N PRO A 96 -14.54 -45.50 -33.32
CA PRO A 96 -13.72 -46.66 -33.00
C PRO A 96 -13.90 -47.75 -34.05
N SER A 97 -12.87 -47.97 -34.87
CA SER A 97 -12.90 -48.96 -35.94
C SER A 97 -12.59 -50.38 -35.44
N SER A 98 -11.93 -50.50 -34.28
CA SER A 98 -11.60 -51.78 -33.64
C SER A 98 -11.05 -51.54 -32.23
N TYR A 99 -11.33 -52.48 -31.33
CA TYR A 99 -10.67 -52.62 -30.03
C TYR A 99 -9.13 -52.66 -30.22
N PRO A 100 -8.26 -52.05 -29.37
CA PRO A 100 -8.49 -51.23 -28.18
C PRO A 100 -7.93 -49.78 -28.29
N LYS A 101 -8.59 -48.80 -27.64
CA LYS A 101 -8.17 -47.39 -27.41
C LYS A 101 -8.22 -46.44 -28.62
N ASP A 102 -9.17 -45.52 -28.59
CA ASP A 102 -9.16 -44.29 -29.40
C ASP A 102 -9.07 -43.05 -28.49
N SER A 103 -8.57 -41.92 -29.01
CA SER A 103 -8.45 -40.68 -28.22
C SER A 103 -8.93 -39.44 -28.98
N ALA A 104 -9.52 -38.50 -28.25
CA ALA A 104 -9.83 -37.15 -28.72
C ALA A 104 -8.80 -36.18 -28.15
N VAL A 105 -8.22 -35.32 -28.98
CA VAL A 105 -7.15 -34.39 -28.60
C VAL A 105 -7.59 -32.97 -28.89
N PHE A 106 -7.63 -32.14 -27.85
CA PHE A 106 -8.08 -30.76 -27.90
C PHE A 106 -6.93 -29.81 -27.58
N THR A 107 -6.81 -28.72 -28.33
CA THR A 107 -5.84 -27.67 -28.04
C THR A 107 -6.54 -26.54 -27.31
N VAL A 108 -6.19 -26.25 -26.07
CA VAL A 108 -6.91 -25.28 -25.22
C VAL A 108 -6.07 -24.07 -24.85
N GLY A 109 -6.75 -22.99 -24.46
CA GLY A 109 -6.12 -21.80 -23.87
C GLY A 109 -6.07 -21.88 -22.35
N THR A 110 -5.19 -21.11 -21.75
CA THR A 110 -4.94 -21.01 -20.30
C THR A 110 -5.89 -20.04 -19.59
N SER A 111 -5.91 -20.06 -18.25
CA SER A 111 -6.79 -19.25 -17.39
C SER A 111 -8.30 -19.56 -17.53
N TYR A 112 -8.66 -20.83 -17.79
CA TYR A 112 -10.05 -21.29 -17.87
C TYR A 112 -10.24 -22.66 -17.22
N TYR A 113 -11.46 -22.90 -16.74
CA TYR A 113 -11.95 -24.23 -16.39
C TYR A 113 -12.48 -24.91 -17.64
N TYR A 114 -12.09 -26.16 -17.84
CA TYR A 114 -12.59 -27.02 -18.91
C TYR A 114 -13.32 -28.22 -18.35
N TYR A 115 -14.40 -28.60 -19.02
CA TYR A 115 -15.10 -29.86 -18.78
C TYR A 115 -15.59 -30.44 -20.08
N ALA A 116 -15.72 -31.76 -20.14
CA ALA A 116 -16.19 -32.45 -21.33
C ALA A 116 -17.54 -33.12 -21.10
N THR A 117 -18.36 -33.17 -22.14
CA THR A 117 -19.52 -34.07 -22.21
C THR A 117 -19.32 -35.03 -23.37
N VAL A 118 -19.58 -36.31 -23.14
CA VAL A 118 -19.49 -37.35 -24.18
C VAL A 118 -20.88 -37.86 -24.50
N LEU A 119 -21.16 -38.00 -25.79
CA LEU A 119 -22.34 -38.68 -26.33
C LEU A 119 -21.87 -39.87 -27.15
N ALA A 120 -22.17 -41.08 -26.68
CA ALA A 120 -21.88 -42.31 -27.41
C ALA A 120 -23.12 -42.77 -28.19
N GLU A 121 -22.91 -43.22 -29.42
CA GLU A 121 -23.92 -43.73 -30.35
C GLU A 121 -23.42 -45.07 -30.93
N THR A 122 -24.29 -46.07 -30.99
CA THR A 122 -23.97 -47.38 -31.56
C THR A 122 -24.89 -47.70 -32.72
N ARG A 123 -24.34 -48.23 -33.80
CA ARG A 123 -25.09 -48.76 -34.94
C ARG A 123 -24.84 -50.26 -35.04
N VAL A 124 -25.92 -51.03 -34.93
CA VAL A 124 -25.90 -52.48 -35.13
C VAL A 124 -26.38 -52.78 -36.54
N THR A 125 -25.62 -53.57 -37.30
CA THR A 125 -26.05 -54.10 -38.60
C THR A 125 -26.26 -55.59 -38.45
N ASN A 126 -27.51 -56.05 -38.57
CA ASN A 126 -27.89 -57.45 -38.41
C ASN A 126 -27.92 -58.15 -39.77
N GLY A 127 -27.18 -59.25 -39.93
CA GLY A 127 -27.02 -59.97 -41.20
C GLY A 127 -28.21 -60.86 -41.62
N CYS A 128 -29.27 -60.93 -40.82
CA CYS A 128 -30.44 -61.77 -41.11
C CYS A 128 -31.65 -60.91 -41.52
N CYS A 129 -32.11 -61.10 -42.76
CA CYS A 129 -33.32 -60.53 -43.40
C CYS A 129 -33.19 -59.29 -44.32
N GLY A 130 -31.99 -58.90 -44.78
CA GLY A 130 -31.87 -58.06 -45.99
C GLY A 130 -32.41 -56.61 -45.90
N THR A 131 -32.79 -56.12 -44.73
CA THR A 131 -33.15 -54.70 -44.53
C THR A 131 -31.99 -53.95 -43.87
N THR A 132 -31.28 -53.14 -44.66
CA THR A 132 -30.36 -52.11 -44.19
C THR A 132 -31.15 -50.89 -43.72
N GLY A 133 -31.31 -50.72 -42.41
CA GLY A 133 -31.93 -49.54 -41.81
C GLY A 133 -31.19 -49.10 -40.56
N TRP A 134 -31.10 -47.79 -40.33
CA TRP A 134 -30.64 -47.24 -39.06
C TRP A 134 -31.68 -47.51 -37.97
N TYR A 135 -31.55 -48.61 -37.24
CA TYR A 135 -32.29 -48.78 -35.99
C TYR A 135 -31.50 -48.08 -34.89
N GLY A 136 -31.76 -46.78 -34.73
CA GLY A 136 -31.25 -46.03 -33.59
C GLY A 136 -32.10 -46.33 -32.36
N SER A 137 -31.71 -47.31 -31.55
CA SER A 137 -32.04 -47.23 -30.13
C SER A 137 -31.17 -46.09 -29.58
N THR A 138 -31.72 -44.89 -29.56
CA THR A 138 -31.06 -43.68 -29.06
C THR A 138 -31.05 -43.72 -27.54
N TRP A 139 -30.40 -44.72 -26.94
CA TRP A 139 -30.00 -44.67 -25.53
C TRP A 139 -28.66 -43.93 -25.43
N GLY A 140 -28.66 -42.67 -25.88
CA GLY A 140 -27.52 -41.78 -25.71
C GLY A 140 -27.49 -41.29 -24.27
N ASN A 141 -26.78 -42.00 -23.38
CA ASN A 141 -26.54 -41.52 -22.03
C ASN A 141 -25.50 -40.40 -22.08
N ARG A 142 -25.91 -39.16 -21.78
CA ARG A 142 -25.00 -38.01 -21.66
C ARG A 142 -24.45 -37.97 -20.23
N LYS A 143 -23.15 -38.23 -20.05
CA LYS A 143 -22.46 -37.91 -18.79
C LYS A 143 -21.55 -36.69 -18.95
N THR A 144 -21.56 -35.84 -17.93
CA THR A 144 -20.62 -34.72 -17.77
C THR A 144 -19.44 -35.21 -16.94
N VAL A 145 -18.23 -34.88 -17.37
CA VAL A 145 -16.97 -35.24 -16.72
C VAL A 145 -16.55 -34.11 -15.76
N ASN A 146 -15.80 -34.43 -14.68
CA ASN A 146 -15.28 -33.42 -13.74
C ASN A 146 -14.36 -32.41 -14.44
N GLU A 147 -14.23 -31.24 -13.81
CA GLU A 147 -13.53 -30.10 -14.38
C GLU A 147 -12.03 -30.10 -14.13
N VAL A 148 -11.29 -29.51 -15.06
CA VAL A 148 -9.86 -29.24 -14.95
C VAL A 148 -9.62 -27.75 -15.18
N PHE A 149 -8.89 -27.10 -14.28
CA PHE A 149 -8.41 -25.74 -14.48
C PHE A 149 -7.02 -25.77 -15.13
N ILE A 150 -6.81 -24.94 -16.14
CA ILE A 150 -5.51 -24.81 -16.81
C ILE A 150 -4.93 -23.45 -16.47
N ASP A 151 -3.84 -23.44 -15.72
CA ASP A 151 -3.14 -22.23 -15.28
C ASP A 151 -2.21 -21.63 -16.33
N ASP A 152 -1.86 -20.35 -16.14
CA ASP A 152 -0.74 -19.69 -16.81
C ASP A 152 0.53 -19.76 -15.94
N ALA A 153 1.69 -19.56 -16.55
CA ALA A 153 2.90 -19.31 -15.78
C ALA A 153 2.73 -18.03 -14.94
N PRO A 154 3.11 -18.03 -13.66
CA PRO A 154 2.91 -16.90 -12.79
C PRO A 154 3.79 -15.72 -13.22
N VAL A 155 3.33 -14.51 -12.95
CA VAL A 155 4.06 -13.27 -13.25
C VAL A 155 4.57 -12.70 -11.93
N ALA A 156 5.89 -12.73 -11.74
CA ALA A 156 6.51 -12.15 -10.56
C ALA A 156 6.40 -10.62 -10.58
N ASN A 157 6.21 -10.02 -9.41
CA ASN A 157 6.37 -8.58 -9.19
C ASN A 157 6.55 -8.29 -7.70
N PHE A 158 7.27 -7.22 -7.35
CA PHE A 158 7.38 -6.76 -5.96
C PHE A 158 7.69 -5.27 -5.87
N ASN A 159 7.33 -4.67 -4.73
CA ASN A 159 7.92 -3.41 -4.28
C ASN A 159 8.79 -3.66 -3.03
N VAL A 160 9.60 -2.68 -2.65
CA VAL A 160 10.52 -2.80 -1.50
C VAL A 160 10.03 -1.86 -0.41
N ASN A 161 9.80 -2.40 0.80
CA ASN A 161 9.30 -1.67 1.98
C ASN A 161 8.01 -0.86 1.72
N GLY A 162 7.14 -1.30 0.80
CA GLY A 162 5.95 -0.54 0.41
C GLY A 162 6.23 0.77 -0.35
N LEU A 163 7.50 1.10 -0.60
CA LEU A 163 7.90 2.35 -1.25
C LEU A 163 7.80 2.22 -2.77
N THR A 164 7.13 3.19 -3.40
CA THR A 164 7.13 3.35 -4.87
C THR A 164 8.26 4.28 -5.34
N SER A 165 8.70 5.19 -4.50
CA SER A 165 9.83 6.13 -4.68
C SER A 165 10.16 6.81 -3.34
N SER A 166 11.40 7.26 -3.13
CA SER A 166 11.76 8.06 -1.95
C SER A 166 11.01 9.39 -1.92
N LEU A 167 10.68 9.87 -0.71
CA LEU A 167 10.01 11.16 -0.45
C LEU A 167 10.82 12.37 -0.96
N CYS A 168 12.14 12.24 -1.10
CA CYS A 168 13.05 13.34 -1.43
C CYS A 168 13.82 13.13 -2.74
N GLY A 169 13.11 12.78 -3.82
CA GLY A 169 13.62 12.79 -5.20
C GLY A 169 13.91 11.39 -5.75
N GLY A 170 13.30 11.09 -6.90
CA GLY A 170 13.26 9.79 -7.57
C GLY A 170 14.61 9.21 -7.99
N GLY A 171 15.38 8.78 -7.00
CA GLY A 171 16.57 7.96 -7.13
C GLY A 171 16.26 6.45 -6.98
N PRO A 172 17.31 5.60 -6.89
CA PRO A 172 17.15 4.17 -6.62
C PRO A 172 16.38 3.93 -5.32
N VAL A 173 15.82 2.74 -5.14
CA VAL A 173 15.24 2.38 -3.85
C VAL A 173 16.37 2.13 -2.85
N ASP A 174 16.57 3.07 -1.95
CA ASP A 174 17.48 2.93 -0.82
C ASP A 174 16.88 1.98 0.22
N VAL A 175 17.73 1.07 0.70
CA VAL A 175 17.44 0.14 1.79
C VAL A 175 18.54 0.32 2.82
N TYR A 176 18.18 0.32 4.10
CA TYR A 176 19.13 0.64 5.16
C TYR A 176 19.52 -0.58 5.97
N THR A 177 20.80 -0.67 6.34
CA THR A 177 21.31 -1.83 7.10
C THR A 177 20.67 -1.98 8.48
N CYS A 178 20.16 -0.88 9.04
CA CYS A 178 19.41 -0.88 10.30
C CYS A 178 17.89 -0.77 10.14
N GLY A 179 17.39 -0.66 8.91
CA GLY A 179 15.96 -0.59 8.60
C GLY A 179 15.42 -1.94 8.15
N SER A 180 14.09 -2.04 7.97
CA SER A 180 13.49 -3.24 7.39
C SER A 180 13.94 -3.42 5.94
N PHE A 181 14.06 -4.67 5.50
CA PHE A 181 14.21 -4.99 4.08
C PHE A 181 13.21 -6.06 3.68
N VAL A 182 12.02 -5.61 3.33
CA VAL A 182 10.90 -6.47 2.95
C VAL A 182 10.58 -6.27 1.47
N LEU A 183 10.38 -7.37 0.75
CA LEU A 183 9.77 -7.34 -0.57
C LEU A 183 8.27 -7.59 -0.40
N ASN A 184 7.42 -6.61 -0.71
CA ASN A 184 5.99 -6.84 -0.74
C ASN A 184 5.62 -7.48 -2.07
N ASP A 185 5.08 -8.70 -2.00
CA ASP A 185 4.75 -9.47 -3.18
C ASP A 185 3.55 -8.85 -3.91
N LEU A 186 3.74 -8.55 -5.19
CA LEU A 186 2.71 -8.05 -6.10
C LEU A 186 2.51 -9.02 -7.28
N SER A 187 3.02 -10.24 -7.16
CA SER A 187 2.96 -11.27 -8.19
C SER A 187 1.52 -11.68 -8.48
N THR A 188 1.25 -12.08 -9.72
CA THR A 188 -0.09 -12.48 -10.18
C THR A 188 -0.07 -13.88 -10.79
N GLY A 189 -1.20 -14.58 -10.69
CA GLY A 189 -1.35 -15.98 -11.10
C GLY A 189 -1.32 -16.93 -9.90
N ASN A 190 -1.57 -18.21 -10.15
CA ASN A 190 -1.44 -19.24 -9.13
C ASN A 190 0.05 -19.53 -8.91
N ILE A 191 0.52 -19.38 -7.68
CA ILE A 191 1.92 -19.51 -7.29
C ILE A 191 2.03 -20.61 -6.23
N ASP A 192 2.89 -21.59 -6.48
CA ASP A 192 3.12 -22.71 -5.56
C ASP A 192 4.39 -22.49 -4.72
N GLU A 193 5.43 -21.93 -5.33
CA GLU A 193 6.74 -21.76 -4.68
C GLU A 193 7.41 -20.43 -5.07
N TYR A 194 8.19 -19.91 -4.13
CA TYR A 194 8.94 -18.68 -4.22
C TYR A 194 10.44 -18.93 -4.07
N ARG A 195 11.26 -18.13 -4.75
CA ARG A 195 12.72 -18.08 -4.56
C ARG A 195 13.19 -16.65 -4.73
N VAL A 196 14.09 -16.21 -3.85
CA VAL A 196 14.74 -14.90 -4.00
C VAL A 196 16.22 -15.09 -4.26
N THR A 197 16.75 -14.29 -5.17
CA THR A 197 18.18 -14.22 -5.47
C THR A 197 18.66 -12.80 -5.32
N TYR A 198 19.84 -12.59 -4.76
CA TYR A 198 20.54 -11.32 -4.83
C TYR A 198 21.89 -11.46 -5.52
N THR A 199 22.32 -10.36 -6.13
CA THR A 199 23.65 -10.22 -6.73
C THR A 199 24.17 -8.83 -6.39
N LYS A 200 25.43 -8.71 -5.96
CA LYS A 200 26.06 -7.40 -5.71
C LYS A 200 26.45 -6.74 -7.03
N TYR A 201 26.42 -5.41 -7.12
CA TYR A 201 26.69 -4.63 -8.34
C TYR A 201 27.63 -3.45 -8.06
N THR A 202 28.30 -2.94 -9.10
CA THR A 202 29.24 -1.79 -9.02
C THR A 202 28.55 -0.45 -8.88
N SER A 203 27.42 -0.29 -9.54
CA SER A 203 26.56 0.90 -9.58
C SER A 203 25.12 0.46 -9.79
N ASP A 204 24.19 1.40 -9.96
CA ASP A 204 22.80 1.08 -10.28
C ASP A 204 22.72 0.21 -11.54
N CYS A 205 22.53 -1.10 -11.34
CA CYS A 205 22.43 -2.09 -12.40
C CYS A 205 23.59 -2.09 -13.44
N GLY A 206 24.73 -1.43 -13.18
CA GLY A 206 25.81 -1.26 -14.16
C GLY A 206 26.57 -2.54 -14.51
N GLY A 207 26.93 -3.34 -13.50
CA GLY A 207 27.53 -4.67 -13.70
C GLY A 207 27.64 -5.48 -12.40
N PRO A 208 27.46 -6.81 -12.45
CA PRO A 208 27.52 -7.67 -11.27
C PRO A 208 28.95 -7.81 -10.72
N ILE A 209 29.06 -7.87 -9.39
CA ILE A 209 30.26 -8.18 -8.63
C ILE A 209 30.04 -9.53 -7.96
N GLY A 210 30.87 -10.51 -8.27
CA GLY A 210 30.82 -11.83 -7.66
C GLY A 210 29.65 -12.69 -8.14
N SER A 211 29.37 -13.76 -7.39
CA SER A 211 28.31 -14.72 -7.69
C SER A 211 26.97 -14.30 -7.10
N SER A 212 25.89 -14.61 -7.81
CA SER A 212 24.53 -14.52 -7.29
C SER A 212 24.32 -15.58 -6.20
N LEU A 213 23.62 -15.21 -5.13
CA LEU A 213 23.22 -16.11 -4.06
C LEU A 213 21.69 -16.20 -4.02
N ALA A 214 21.17 -17.42 -4.08
CA ALA A 214 19.75 -17.71 -4.12
C ALA A 214 19.32 -18.44 -2.84
N SER A 215 18.11 -18.16 -2.36
CA SER A 215 17.44 -18.99 -1.37
C SER A 215 17.10 -20.35 -1.96
N SER A 216 16.80 -21.33 -1.10
CA SER A 216 16.02 -22.50 -1.52
C SER A 216 14.63 -22.05 -2.00
N TRP A 217 13.98 -22.88 -2.80
CA TRP A 217 12.54 -22.69 -3.05
C TRP A 217 11.77 -22.97 -1.76
N TYR A 218 10.76 -22.16 -1.48
CA TYR A 218 9.89 -22.33 -0.32
C TYR A 218 8.43 -22.09 -0.69
N THR A 219 7.54 -22.76 0.05
CA THR A 219 6.09 -22.64 -0.07
C THR A 219 5.55 -21.70 0.99
N GLY A 220 4.32 -21.23 0.79
CA GLY A 220 3.69 -20.16 1.57
C GLY A 220 3.44 -18.97 0.65
N ASN A 221 2.33 -18.28 0.86
CA ASN A 221 1.95 -17.09 0.08
C ASN A 221 2.27 -15.83 0.91
N PRO A 222 3.56 -15.39 0.98
CA PRO A 222 3.91 -14.25 1.79
C PRO A 222 3.48 -12.96 1.07
N SER A 223 2.55 -12.22 1.66
CA SER A 223 2.33 -10.81 1.31
C SER A 223 3.58 -9.95 1.53
N ALA A 224 4.57 -10.45 2.28
CA ALA A 224 5.82 -9.80 2.64
C ALA A 224 6.97 -10.82 2.80
N ILE A 225 8.04 -10.65 2.03
CA ILE A 225 9.25 -11.48 2.08
C ILE A 225 10.36 -10.70 2.78
N ASP A 226 10.74 -11.12 3.98
CA ASP A 226 11.81 -10.49 4.76
C ASP A 226 13.20 -10.99 4.33
N MET A 227 13.97 -10.10 3.69
CA MET A 227 15.31 -10.37 3.19
C MET A 227 16.34 -10.59 4.31
N HIS A 228 16.14 -10.01 5.49
CA HIS A 228 17.04 -10.21 6.63
C HIS A 228 16.93 -11.63 7.17
N SER A 229 15.71 -12.15 7.25
CA SER A 229 15.44 -13.52 7.66
C SER A 229 16.00 -14.55 6.68
N ILE A 230 15.87 -14.31 5.37
CA ILE A 230 16.37 -15.24 4.34
C ILE A 230 17.90 -15.19 4.24
N PHE A 231 18.49 -14.00 4.28
CA PHE A 231 19.93 -13.79 4.10
C PHE A 231 20.55 -13.14 5.34
N SER A 232 20.56 -13.89 6.43
CA SER A 232 21.05 -13.42 7.73
C SER A 232 22.46 -12.80 7.64
N GLY A 233 22.61 -11.60 8.19
CA GLY A 233 23.86 -10.84 8.22
C GLY A 233 24.23 -10.12 6.91
N GLN A 234 23.67 -10.51 5.76
CA GLN A 234 24.04 -9.91 4.48
C GLN A 234 23.62 -8.46 4.38
N PHE A 235 22.36 -8.18 4.73
CA PHE A 235 21.74 -6.87 4.59
C PHE A 235 21.72 -6.05 5.88
N THR A 236 22.29 -6.58 6.97
CA THR A 236 22.37 -5.88 8.27
C THR A 236 23.78 -5.37 8.59
N ASN A 237 24.81 -5.89 7.93
CA ASN A 237 26.20 -5.45 8.14
C ASN A 237 26.54 -4.24 7.26
N SER A 238 26.97 -3.14 7.87
CA SER A 238 27.40 -1.92 7.16
C SER A 238 28.59 -2.13 6.22
N ALA A 239 29.45 -3.12 6.49
CA ALA A 239 30.54 -3.50 5.58
C ALA A 239 30.03 -4.04 4.23
N ASN A 240 28.77 -4.49 4.16
CA ASN A 240 28.14 -4.98 2.95
C ASN A 240 27.41 -3.88 2.15
N ALA A 241 27.46 -2.61 2.56
CA ALA A 241 26.85 -1.51 1.82
C ALA A 241 27.28 -1.49 0.33
N GLY A 242 26.38 -1.03 -0.52
CA GLY A 242 26.57 -0.98 -1.97
C GLY A 242 25.33 -1.33 -2.77
N TRP A 243 25.51 -1.53 -4.07
CA TRP A 243 24.42 -1.80 -5.00
C TRP A 243 24.12 -3.29 -5.09
N TYR A 244 22.83 -3.63 -5.16
CA TYR A 244 22.36 -4.99 -5.30
C TYR A 244 21.25 -5.06 -6.34
N LYS A 245 21.21 -6.16 -7.08
CA LYS A 245 20.04 -6.54 -7.88
C LYS A 245 19.33 -7.68 -7.16
N ILE A 246 18.05 -7.49 -6.88
CA ILE A 246 17.18 -8.48 -6.25
C ILE A 246 16.29 -9.07 -7.34
N LYS A 247 16.26 -10.40 -7.41
CA LYS A 247 15.42 -11.18 -8.31
C LYS A 247 14.43 -11.98 -7.48
N LEU A 248 13.14 -11.74 -7.68
CA LEU A 248 12.07 -12.61 -7.19
C LEU A 248 11.70 -13.58 -8.30
N GLU A 249 11.68 -14.86 -7.98
CA GLU A 249 11.23 -15.93 -8.86
C GLU A 249 10.03 -16.62 -8.22
N VAL A 250 9.00 -16.83 -9.00
CA VAL A 250 7.76 -17.52 -8.60
C VAL A 250 7.51 -18.64 -9.59
N LYS A 251 7.10 -19.80 -9.11
CA LYS A 251 6.78 -20.92 -9.99
C LYS A 251 5.50 -21.61 -9.59
N ASN A 252 4.91 -22.23 -10.58
CA ASN A 252 3.90 -23.26 -10.45
C ASN A 252 4.26 -24.41 -11.39
N ASP A 253 3.37 -25.39 -11.49
CA ASP A 253 3.51 -26.51 -12.43
C ASP A 253 3.65 -26.05 -13.90
N CYS A 254 3.15 -24.86 -14.25
CA CYS A 254 3.16 -24.34 -15.62
C CYS A 254 4.47 -23.64 -16.02
N GLY A 255 5.32 -23.29 -15.04
CA GLY A 255 6.60 -22.65 -15.31
C GLY A 255 7.04 -21.66 -14.24
N THR A 256 8.05 -20.86 -14.56
CA THR A 256 8.66 -19.91 -13.65
C THR A 256 8.60 -18.49 -14.22
N GLY A 257 8.03 -17.56 -13.46
CA GLY A 257 8.11 -16.13 -13.69
C GLY A 257 9.21 -15.48 -12.84
N TYR A 258 9.71 -14.33 -13.27
CA TYR A 258 10.68 -13.58 -12.49
C TYR A 258 10.57 -12.07 -12.68
N PHE A 259 10.99 -11.32 -11.66
CA PHE A 259 11.08 -9.86 -11.67
C PHE A 259 12.36 -9.43 -10.97
N GLU A 260 13.03 -8.41 -11.51
CA GLU A 260 14.31 -7.91 -11.00
C GLU A 260 14.24 -6.41 -10.72
N ARG A 261 14.84 -5.99 -9.61
CA ARG A 261 14.97 -4.57 -9.27
C ARG A 261 16.32 -4.29 -8.62
N CYS A 262 16.93 -3.17 -8.98
CA CYS A 262 18.13 -2.68 -8.31
C CYS A 262 17.77 -1.86 -7.07
N ILE A 263 18.54 -2.08 -6.01
CA ILE A 263 18.45 -1.40 -4.72
C ILE A 263 19.85 -0.99 -4.28
N LYS A 264 19.92 0.03 -3.42
CA LYS A 264 21.16 0.46 -2.80
C LYS A 264 21.08 0.21 -1.30
N LEU A 265 21.95 -0.66 -0.80
CA LEU A 265 22.10 -0.90 0.62
C LEU A 265 23.01 0.18 1.22
N THR A 266 22.45 0.99 2.10
CA THR A 266 23.13 2.14 2.71
C THR A 266 23.20 1.96 4.23
N SER A 267 24.32 2.35 4.84
CA SER A 267 24.39 2.50 6.29
C SER A 267 23.91 3.90 6.68
N SER A 268 22.94 3.99 7.59
CA SER A 268 22.46 5.26 8.14
C SER A 268 22.82 5.37 9.61
N THR A 269 22.93 6.60 10.12
CA THR A 269 23.11 6.85 11.55
C THR A 269 21.76 6.77 12.23
N THR A 270 21.67 5.97 13.29
CA THR A 270 20.44 5.80 14.07
C THR A 270 19.92 7.15 14.56
N ALA A 271 18.66 7.46 14.24
CA ALA A 271 17.99 8.64 14.75
C ALA A 271 17.84 8.57 16.27
N LEU A 272 18.09 9.69 16.94
CA LEU A 272 17.88 9.85 18.38
C LEU A 272 17.11 11.14 18.60
N ALA A 273 15.90 11.00 19.17
CA ALA A 273 15.11 12.14 19.61
C ALA A 273 15.74 12.74 20.88
N ASP A 274 16.02 14.04 20.85
CA ASP A 274 16.34 14.82 22.03
C ASP A 274 15.76 16.24 21.91
N PHE A 275 15.33 16.81 23.02
CA PHE A 275 14.89 18.18 23.08
C PHE A 275 15.07 18.79 24.48
N LYS A 276 15.07 20.12 24.53
CA LYS A 276 14.94 20.92 25.74
C LYS A 276 13.72 21.84 25.60
N PHE A 277 13.21 22.34 26.72
CA PHE A 277 12.27 23.46 26.67
C PHE A 277 13.05 24.77 26.56
N LEU A 278 12.45 25.79 25.97
CA LEU A 278 13.00 27.15 26.00
C LEU A 278 12.28 27.97 27.07
N ASN A 279 12.86 29.11 27.45
CA ASN A 279 12.18 30.15 28.21
C ASN A 279 12.01 31.38 27.31
N ASP A 280 10.80 31.95 27.26
CA ASP A 280 10.48 33.16 26.49
C ASP A 280 11.29 34.36 27.01
N ILE A 281 11.61 34.36 28.31
CA ILE A 281 12.38 35.43 28.97
C ILE A 281 13.85 35.01 29.04
N GLY A 282 14.64 35.49 28.06
CA GLY A 282 16.11 35.39 28.09
C GLY A 282 16.74 34.20 27.36
N GLY A 283 15.95 33.44 26.56
CA GLY A 283 16.48 32.45 25.61
C GLY A 283 17.23 31.27 26.24
N SER A 284 17.05 31.05 27.54
CA SER A 284 17.71 29.96 28.27
C SER A 284 16.99 28.63 28.03
N THR A 285 17.76 27.54 27.93
CA THR A 285 17.20 26.18 27.79
C THR A 285 16.89 25.58 29.17
N ILE A 286 15.78 24.87 29.27
CA ILE A 286 15.30 24.17 30.47
C ILE A 286 15.32 22.67 30.18
N THR A 287 16.03 21.92 31.02
CA THR A 287 16.06 20.45 30.92
C THR A 287 14.68 19.88 31.26
N PRO A 288 14.10 19.01 30.41
CA PRO A 288 12.79 18.43 30.69
C PRO A 288 12.77 17.60 31.98
N GLY A 289 11.65 17.66 32.70
CA GLY A 289 11.39 16.75 33.82
C GLY A 289 11.25 15.31 33.33
N THR A 290 11.64 14.35 34.14
CA THR A 290 11.54 12.90 33.83
C THR A 290 10.18 12.29 34.20
N SER A 291 9.40 12.99 35.01
CA SER A 291 8.08 12.57 35.47
C SER A 291 7.19 13.77 35.69
N CYS A 292 5.88 13.53 35.83
CA CYS A 292 4.94 14.58 36.19
C CYS A 292 5.39 15.32 37.45
N ALA A 293 5.80 14.62 38.52
CA ALA A 293 6.20 15.23 39.79
C ALA A 293 7.45 16.12 39.67
N THR A 294 8.39 15.73 38.81
CA THR A 294 9.66 16.42 38.58
C THR A 294 9.61 17.43 37.43
N ALA A 295 8.41 17.75 36.93
CA ALA A 295 8.20 18.73 35.88
C ALA A 295 8.71 20.12 36.33
N PRO A 296 9.75 20.68 35.68
CA PRO A 296 10.18 22.04 35.96
C PRO A 296 9.10 23.05 35.55
N SER A 297 9.00 24.14 36.31
CA SER A 297 8.19 25.29 35.91
C SER A 297 8.78 25.90 34.65
N VAL A 298 7.94 26.10 33.65
CA VAL A 298 8.28 26.84 32.43
C VAL A 298 7.49 28.14 32.45
N CYS A 299 8.22 29.24 32.50
CA CYS A 299 7.72 30.61 32.56
C CYS A 299 7.44 31.10 31.13
N GLN A 300 6.28 30.73 30.55
CA GLN A 300 6.00 31.03 29.13
C GLN A 300 4.52 31.27 28.84
N VAL A 301 4.27 32.18 27.90
CA VAL A 301 2.95 32.37 27.24
C VAL A 301 2.88 31.47 26.00
N THR A 302 4.03 31.26 25.36
CA THR A 302 4.19 30.48 24.14
C THR A 302 5.23 29.39 24.34
N PRO A 303 4.91 28.28 25.03
CA PRO A 303 5.91 27.28 25.31
C PRO A 303 6.52 26.67 24.05
N GLN A 304 7.84 26.50 24.05
CA GLN A 304 8.59 25.99 22.89
C GLN A 304 9.51 24.85 23.30
N ILE A 305 9.77 23.96 22.35
CA ILE A 305 10.86 22.98 22.44
C ILE A 305 11.97 23.31 21.45
N ASP A 306 13.19 23.06 21.88
CA ASP A 306 14.39 23.06 21.05
C ASP A 306 14.84 21.60 20.83
N PRO A 307 14.53 21.02 19.66
CA PRO A 307 14.89 19.65 19.32
C PRO A 307 16.31 19.52 18.72
N THR A 308 17.10 20.59 18.65
CA THR A 308 18.41 20.60 17.95
C THR A 308 19.47 19.69 18.60
N SER A 309 19.21 19.19 19.81
CA SER A 309 20.03 18.16 20.45
C SER A 309 19.80 16.75 19.86
N SER A 310 18.77 16.58 19.02
CA SER A 310 18.53 15.33 18.28
C SER A 310 19.68 15.02 17.33
N THR A 311 19.96 13.74 17.09
CA THR A 311 21.08 13.31 16.25
C THR A 311 20.67 12.17 15.32
N GLY A 312 21.54 11.83 14.37
CA GLY A 312 21.30 10.79 13.38
C GLY A 312 20.56 11.31 12.14
N THR A 313 20.10 10.39 11.30
CA THR A 313 19.30 10.74 10.12
C THR A 313 17.83 10.81 10.47
N ILE A 314 17.23 11.99 10.34
CA ILE A 314 15.82 12.24 10.63
C ILE A 314 15.18 12.79 9.37
N ASN A 315 14.09 12.15 8.94
CA ASN A 315 13.34 12.51 7.74
C ASN A 315 11.96 13.07 8.11
N GLU A 316 11.41 12.67 9.24
CA GLU A 316 10.11 13.14 9.71
C GLU A 316 10.10 13.27 11.24
N TYR A 317 9.18 14.06 11.77
CA TYR A 317 8.94 14.18 13.19
C TYR A 317 7.49 14.50 13.50
N TYR A 318 7.05 14.19 14.72
CA TYR A 318 5.77 14.64 15.25
C TYR A 318 5.83 14.75 16.78
N LEU A 319 4.87 15.49 17.36
CA LEU A 319 4.71 15.60 18.79
C LEU A 319 3.39 14.98 19.25
N LYS A 320 3.44 14.38 20.43
CA LYS A 320 2.26 14.09 21.24
C LYS A 320 2.33 14.90 22.53
N ILE A 321 1.24 15.56 22.89
CA ILE A 321 1.15 16.38 24.10
C ILE A 321 -0.02 15.89 24.95
N ASP A 322 0.30 15.36 26.12
CA ASP A 322 -0.68 14.93 27.11
C ASP A 322 -0.75 15.95 28.27
N GLU A 323 -1.96 16.28 28.69
CA GLU A 323 -2.26 17.18 29.80
C GLU A 323 -2.56 16.40 31.09
N TYR A 324 -1.99 16.88 32.19
CA TYR A 324 -2.17 16.36 33.53
C TYR A 324 -2.49 17.51 34.49
N ASN A 325 -3.32 17.23 35.49
CA ASN A 325 -3.58 18.20 36.55
C ASN A 325 -2.39 18.32 37.52
N SER A 326 -2.47 19.28 38.45
CA SER A 326 -1.42 19.54 39.46
C SER A 326 -1.15 18.35 40.38
N SER A 327 -2.10 17.42 40.54
CA SER A 327 -1.97 16.15 41.26
C SER A 327 -1.48 14.98 40.39
N CYS A 328 -0.98 15.25 39.18
CA CYS A 328 -0.46 14.26 38.26
C CYS A 328 -1.45 13.19 37.78
N THR A 329 -2.73 13.54 37.71
CA THR A 329 -3.75 12.72 37.06
C THR A 329 -3.89 13.13 35.60
N PHE A 330 -3.92 12.15 34.69
CA PHE A 330 -4.15 12.39 33.26
C PHE A 330 -5.52 13.05 33.05
N VAL A 331 -5.55 14.09 32.23
CA VAL A 331 -6.76 14.82 31.85
C VAL A 331 -7.17 14.41 30.44
N LYS A 332 -6.30 14.65 29.46
CA LYS A 332 -6.54 14.36 28.03
C LYS A 332 -5.26 14.43 27.21
N THR A 333 -5.30 13.93 25.99
CA THR A 333 -4.30 14.22 24.95
C THR A 333 -4.74 15.48 24.21
N VAL A 334 -3.89 16.50 24.19
CA VAL A 334 -4.16 17.80 23.54
C VAL A 334 -3.94 17.69 22.03
N VAL A 335 -2.92 16.94 21.62
CA VAL A 335 -2.53 16.68 20.23
C VAL A 335 -1.80 15.34 20.13
N ASP A 336 -2.05 14.59 19.07
CA ASP A 336 -1.28 13.42 18.64
C ASP A 336 -0.96 13.52 17.13
N GLY A 337 0.20 14.09 16.80
CA GLY A 337 0.60 14.32 15.41
C GLY A 337 1.03 13.06 14.64
N SER A 338 0.76 11.84 15.15
CA SER A 338 1.23 10.61 14.53
C SER A 338 0.70 10.36 13.12
N ASP A 339 -0.49 10.90 12.82
CA ASP A 339 -1.18 10.70 11.54
C ASP A 339 -0.78 11.74 10.47
N ASP A 340 -0.08 12.80 10.88
CA ASP A 340 0.40 13.88 10.00
C ASP A 340 1.80 14.36 10.44
N PRO A 341 2.84 13.51 10.27
CA PRO A 341 4.20 13.85 10.66
C PRO A 341 4.79 14.91 9.73
N GLY A 342 5.51 15.88 10.32
CA GLY A 342 6.22 16.90 9.56
C GLY A 342 7.45 16.32 8.87
N SER A 343 7.55 16.44 7.55
CA SER A 343 8.71 16.00 6.78
C SER A 343 9.83 17.05 6.78
N ILE A 344 11.07 16.58 6.88
CA ILE A 344 12.29 17.37 6.78
C ILE A 344 13.29 16.67 5.85
N CYS A 345 14.06 17.45 5.09
CA CYS A 345 15.06 16.93 4.17
C CYS A 345 16.44 16.79 4.83
N SER A 346 16.65 17.44 5.98
CA SER A 346 17.92 17.40 6.71
C SER A 346 17.72 17.73 8.19
N LEU A 347 18.65 17.26 9.04
CA LEU A 347 18.61 17.54 10.49
C LEU A 347 18.64 19.04 10.81
N SER A 348 19.22 19.88 9.94
CA SER A 348 19.23 21.35 10.09
C SER A 348 17.86 22.00 9.96
N GLU A 349 16.85 21.30 9.44
CA GLU A 349 15.48 21.80 9.37
C GLU A 349 14.70 21.52 10.68
N LEU A 350 15.17 20.58 11.51
CA LEU A 350 14.61 20.29 12.82
C LEU A 350 15.03 21.36 13.84
N ASN A 351 14.33 22.50 13.77
CA ASN A 351 14.58 23.68 14.59
C ASN A 351 13.51 23.83 15.70
N VAL A 352 13.56 24.94 16.42
CA VAL A 352 12.63 25.27 17.51
C VAL A 352 11.17 25.12 17.07
N ILE A 353 10.38 24.40 17.87
CA ILE A 353 8.95 24.15 17.63
C ILE A 353 8.13 24.87 18.71
N SER A 354 7.23 25.75 18.27
CA SER A 354 6.22 26.38 19.13
C SER A 354 5.10 25.38 19.44
N LEU A 355 4.90 25.04 20.72
CA LEU A 355 3.84 24.12 21.14
C LEU A 355 2.44 24.69 20.87
N PRO A 356 2.12 25.98 21.15
CA PRO A 356 0.82 26.54 20.77
C PRO A 356 0.57 26.46 19.26
N SER A 357 1.58 26.79 18.44
CA SER A 357 1.45 26.72 16.98
C SER A 357 1.24 25.28 16.50
N TYR A 358 1.89 24.31 17.14
CA TYR A 358 1.75 22.89 16.84
C TYR A 358 0.37 22.37 17.23
N VAL A 359 -0.09 22.66 18.45
CA VAL A 359 -1.45 22.34 18.93
C VAL A 359 -2.52 22.91 18.00
N TYR A 360 -2.34 24.14 17.51
CA TYR A 360 -3.27 24.76 16.58
C TYR A 360 -3.26 24.14 15.17
N GLN A 361 -2.15 23.50 14.75
CA GLN A 361 -2.07 22.78 13.46
C GLN A 361 -2.71 21.39 13.54
N HIS A 362 -2.53 20.71 14.66
CA HIS A 362 -2.92 19.31 14.86
C HIS A 362 -3.96 19.20 15.98
N TRP A 363 -5.00 20.03 15.91
CA TRP A 363 -6.00 20.12 16.96
C TRP A 363 -6.94 18.91 16.95
N ASP A 364 -6.79 18.02 17.94
CA ASP A 364 -7.54 16.75 17.99
C ASP A 364 -8.73 16.74 18.96
N LEU A 365 -8.98 17.85 19.66
CA LEU A 365 -10.00 17.93 20.71
C LEU A 365 -11.44 18.15 20.20
N GLY A 366 -11.61 18.36 18.89
CA GLY A 366 -12.87 18.86 18.31
C GLY A 366 -13.17 20.30 18.74
N GLY A 367 -13.94 21.04 17.93
CA GLY A 367 -14.23 22.46 18.17
C GLY A 367 -13.25 23.43 17.49
N THR A 368 -13.33 24.72 17.84
CA THR A 368 -12.44 25.76 17.30
C THR A 368 -11.06 25.65 17.93
N ALA A 369 -10.03 25.52 17.10
CA ALA A 369 -8.67 25.38 17.58
C ALA A 369 -8.21 26.64 18.35
N ASP A 370 -7.55 26.43 19.49
CA ASP A 370 -7.14 27.49 20.42
C ASP A 370 -5.64 27.79 20.26
N PRO A 371 -5.25 28.90 19.60
CA PRO A 371 -3.85 29.25 19.37
C PRO A 371 -3.12 29.67 20.65
N VAL A 372 -3.84 29.87 21.76
CA VAL A 372 -3.30 30.24 23.08
C VAL A 372 -3.68 29.21 24.15
N TYR A 373 -3.81 27.95 23.75
CA TYR A 373 -4.24 26.85 24.61
C TYR A 373 -3.57 26.81 25.99
N PHE A 374 -2.24 26.91 26.02
CA PHE A 374 -1.47 26.87 27.27
C PHE A 374 -1.72 28.10 28.16
N TYR A 375 -2.03 29.26 27.58
CA TYR A 375 -2.41 30.43 28.35
C TYR A 375 -3.75 30.22 29.06
N HIS A 376 -4.77 29.70 28.36
CA HIS A 376 -6.09 29.42 28.94
C HIS A 376 -6.10 28.29 29.97
N ASN A 377 -5.07 27.44 29.99
CA ASN A 377 -4.97 26.28 30.90
C ASN A 377 -3.74 26.41 31.84
N PRO A 378 -3.74 27.40 32.77
CA PRO A 378 -2.73 27.53 33.82
C PRO A 378 -2.75 26.34 34.79
N ASN A 379 -1.64 26.21 35.53
CA ASN A 379 -1.48 25.28 36.65
C ASN A 379 -1.62 23.79 36.26
N MET A 380 -1.54 23.51 34.97
CA MET A 380 -1.46 22.16 34.42
C MET A 380 0.01 21.74 34.24
N ARG A 381 0.21 20.43 34.17
CA ARG A 381 1.49 19.79 33.83
C ARG A 381 1.32 19.10 32.50
N TYR A 382 2.32 19.21 31.64
CA TYR A 382 2.27 18.68 30.29
C TYR A 382 3.40 17.68 30.08
N LYS A 383 3.07 16.58 29.44
CA LYS A 383 4.02 15.58 28.95
C LYS A 383 4.12 15.75 27.44
N VAL A 384 5.30 16.14 26.98
CA VAL A 384 5.61 16.28 25.55
C VAL A 384 6.45 15.09 25.13
N THR A 385 5.98 14.37 24.12
CA THR A 385 6.72 13.29 23.48
C THR A 385 7.07 13.73 22.07
N LEU A 386 8.36 13.96 21.82
CA LEU A 386 8.90 14.15 20.48
C LEU A 386 9.23 12.78 19.90
N THR A 387 8.65 12.47 18.75
CA THR A 387 9.00 11.30 17.95
C THR A 387 9.69 11.75 16.68
N VAL A 388 10.84 11.16 16.38
CA VAL A 388 11.60 11.36 15.15
C VAL A 388 11.65 10.05 14.38
N LEU A 389 11.43 10.13 13.07
CA LEU A 389 11.48 8.99 12.17
C LEU A 389 12.71 9.15 11.29
N GLY A 390 13.58 8.15 11.37
CA GLY A 390 14.73 8.01 10.50
C GLY A 390 14.58 6.80 9.59
N ASP A 391 15.60 6.62 8.76
CA ASP A 391 15.77 5.48 7.85
C ASP A 391 15.62 4.11 8.51
N CYS A 392 15.90 4.04 9.81
CA CYS A 392 15.98 2.81 10.60
C CYS A 392 14.91 2.71 11.67
N GLY A 393 13.83 3.49 11.55
CA GLY A 393 12.65 3.39 12.42
C GLY A 393 12.34 4.67 13.18
N SER A 394 11.48 4.51 14.18
CA SER A 394 10.90 5.60 14.97
C SER A 394 11.48 5.61 16.38
N TYR A 395 11.92 6.78 16.84
CA TYR A 395 12.57 6.98 18.13
C TYR A 395 11.91 8.14 18.84
N SER A 396 11.66 8.02 20.14
CA SER A 396 10.98 9.07 20.89
C SER A 396 11.69 9.43 22.18
N LYS A 397 11.59 10.72 22.54
CA LYS A 397 11.96 11.23 23.85
C LYS A 397 10.74 11.89 24.46
N THR A 398 10.55 11.65 25.75
CA THR A 398 9.49 12.30 26.54
C THR A 398 10.12 13.24 27.55
N GLY A 399 9.48 14.40 27.71
CA GLY A 399 9.87 15.42 28.67
C GLY A 399 8.64 16.09 29.28
N TRP A 400 8.75 16.46 30.56
CA TRP A 400 7.66 17.09 31.31
C TRP A 400 7.95 18.56 31.59
N PHE A 401 6.91 19.40 31.61
CA PHE A 401 6.96 20.76 32.15
C PHE A 401 5.68 21.12 32.90
N ALA A 402 5.78 22.08 33.83
CA ALA A 402 4.66 22.63 34.58
C ALA A 402 4.40 24.07 34.14
N ASN A 403 3.15 24.37 33.79
CA ASN A 403 2.69 25.70 33.39
C ASN A 403 2.13 26.45 34.61
N THR A 404 2.96 26.60 35.65
CA THR A 404 2.56 27.07 36.98
C THR A 404 3.09 28.46 37.32
N ASP A 405 3.91 29.06 36.46
CA ASP A 405 4.45 30.39 36.72
C ASP A 405 3.43 31.46 36.31
N THR A 406 2.73 31.98 37.31
CA THR A 406 1.73 33.05 37.13
C THR A 406 2.39 34.43 37.07
N ASP A 407 3.59 34.60 37.62
CA ASP A 407 4.33 35.88 37.60
C ASP A 407 4.77 36.24 36.18
N CYS A 408 5.06 35.25 35.34
CA CYS A 408 5.39 35.45 33.93
C CYS A 408 4.20 35.83 33.04
N ARG A 409 2.97 35.72 33.56
CA ARG A 409 1.75 36.11 32.84
C ARG A 409 1.41 37.59 33.03
N PHE A 410 1.97 38.24 34.05
CA PHE A 410 1.72 39.64 34.38
C PHE A 410 2.45 40.67 33.48
N GLY A 411 3.13 40.22 32.42
CA GLY A 411 3.71 41.07 31.37
C GLY A 411 3.16 40.81 29.97
N ALA A 412 2.25 39.86 29.81
CA ALA A 412 1.71 39.43 28.52
C ALA A 412 0.25 39.89 28.35
N GLU A 413 0.03 41.20 28.43
CA GLU A 413 -1.12 41.80 27.77
C GLU A 413 -0.76 41.87 26.26
N GLU A 414 -1.42 40.98 25.51
CA GLU A 414 -1.59 40.88 24.06
C GLU A 414 -0.54 41.52 23.14
N ASN A 415 0.20 40.71 22.38
CA ASN A 415 0.50 40.94 20.96
C ASN A 415 1.07 39.66 20.33
N LEU A 416 0.20 38.73 19.95
CA LEU A 416 0.59 37.54 19.16
C LEU A 416 0.85 37.87 17.68
N PHE A 417 0.67 39.14 17.29
CA PHE A 417 1.00 39.71 15.99
C PHE A 417 1.50 41.15 16.21
N ASP A 418 2.61 41.54 15.57
CA ASP A 418 3.23 42.86 15.72
C ASP A 418 3.45 43.50 14.34
N PHE A 419 3.24 44.81 14.23
CA PHE A 419 3.50 45.60 13.03
C PHE A 419 4.22 46.90 13.35
N ASP A 420 5.17 47.34 12.53
CA ASP A 420 5.89 48.60 12.73
C ASP A 420 5.46 49.68 11.75
N ILE A 421 5.59 50.93 12.18
CA ILE A 421 5.33 52.13 11.36
C ILE A 421 6.60 52.98 11.34
N PHE A 422 7.15 53.25 10.17
CA PHE A 422 8.32 54.12 10.02
C PHE A 422 8.31 54.90 8.70
N PRO A 423 8.92 56.09 8.64
CA PRO A 423 9.50 56.80 9.76
C PRO A 423 8.41 57.32 10.71
N ASN A 424 8.74 57.43 12.00
CA ASN A 424 7.92 58.12 12.98
C ASN A 424 8.88 58.98 13.83
N PRO A 425 8.85 60.32 13.74
CA PRO A 425 7.91 61.14 12.97
C PRO A 425 8.00 60.99 11.44
N ALA A 426 6.91 61.30 10.73
CA ALA A 426 6.73 61.10 9.30
C ALA A 426 6.43 62.42 8.57
N ASN A 427 6.97 62.60 7.35
CA ASN A 427 6.63 63.71 6.47
C ASN A 427 5.46 63.30 5.55
N ASP A 428 5.74 62.81 4.35
CA ASP A 428 4.66 62.55 3.37
C ASP A 428 4.30 61.08 3.22
N VAL A 429 5.17 60.16 3.64
CA VAL A 429 4.96 58.71 3.45
C VAL A 429 5.37 57.96 4.71
N ILE A 430 4.55 57.00 5.11
CA ILE A 430 4.89 55.98 6.10
C ILE A 430 4.95 54.59 5.47
N THR A 431 5.81 53.75 6.00
CA THR A 431 5.90 52.32 5.74
C THR A 431 5.33 51.56 6.92
N ILE A 432 4.36 50.69 6.65
CA ILE A 432 3.77 49.77 7.61
C ILE A 432 4.33 48.38 7.32
N ALA A 433 5.13 47.84 8.23
CA ALA A 433 5.80 46.56 8.09
C ALA A 433 5.21 45.51 9.05
N PHE A 434 4.88 44.34 8.54
CA PHE A 434 4.30 43.26 9.35
C PHE A 434 4.64 41.88 8.77
N SER A 435 4.59 40.86 9.62
CA SER A 435 4.77 39.46 9.22
C SER A 435 3.44 38.71 9.31
N VAL A 436 3.18 37.88 8.31
CA VAL A 436 1.97 37.06 8.22
C VAL A 436 2.41 35.61 8.35
N THR A 437 2.08 34.97 9.47
CA THR A 437 2.45 33.57 9.73
C THR A 437 1.47 32.59 9.09
N ARG A 438 0.23 33.01 8.81
CA ARG A 438 -0.80 32.25 8.07
C ARG A 438 -1.63 33.15 7.17
N SER A 439 -2.08 32.61 6.04
CA SER A 439 -2.88 33.38 5.09
C SER A 439 -4.14 33.90 5.79
N SER A 440 -4.33 35.21 5.77
CA SER A 440 -5.38 35.91 6.53
C SER A 440 -5.78 37.22 5.88
N ASP A 441 -7.03 37.62 6.06
CA ASP A 441 -7.54 38.92 5.63
C ASP A 441 -7.14 39.99 6.66
N ILE A 442 -6.39 40.99 6.19
CA ILE A 442 -5.81 42.02 7.04
C ILE A 442 -6.35 43.39 6.63
N VAL A 443 -6.96 44.06 7.61
CA VAL A 443 -7.48 45.42 7.49
C VAL A 443 -6.57 46.39 8.22
N ILE A 444 -6.10 47.42 7.52
CA ILE A 444 -5.21 48.45 8.07
C ILE A 444 -5.83 49.81 7.81
N GLU A 445 -6.05 50.58 8.86
CA GLU A 445 -6.78 51.84 8.83
C GLU A 445 -6.05 52.92 9.65
N ILE A 446 -6.08 54.16 9.16
CA ILE A 446 -5.56 55.34 9.86
C ILE A 446 -6.73 56.14 10.38
N TYR A 447 -6.65 56.55 11.64
CA TYR A 447 -7.65 57.32 12.37
C TYR A 447 -7.05 58.65 12.86
N ASP A 448 -7.89 59.68 12.92
CA ASP A 448 -7.58 60.90 13.69
C ASP A 448 -7.82 60.69 15.20
N MET A 449 -7.45 61.68 16.00
CA MET A 449 -7.65 61.64 17.46
C MET A 449 -9.12 61.75 17.89
N GLN A 450 -10.04 62.10 16.97
CA GLN A 450 -11.48 62.09 17.20
C GLN A 450 -12.11 60.73 16.87
N GLY A 451 -11.33 59.78 16.35
CA GLY A 451 -11.77 58.43 16.00
C GLY A 451 -12.40 58.32 14.60
N ASN A 452 -12.24 59.32 13.74
CA ASN A 452 -12.69 59.23 12.35
C ASN A 452 -11.67 58.46 11.51
N ILE A 453 -12.15 57.57 10.65
CA ILE A 453 -11.30 56.87 9.67
C ILE A 453 -10.88 57.88 8.59
N ILE A 454 -9.58 58.12 8.51
CA ILE A 454 -8.94 59.03 7.55
C ILE A 454 -8.57 58.29 6.27
N ASN A 455 -8.06 57.06 6.41
CA ASN A 455 -7.65 56.26 5.26
C ASN A 455 -7.70 54.75 5.59
N ARG A 456 -7.99 53.91 4.59
CA ARG A 456 -7.88 52.45 4.68
C ARG A 456 -6.76 51.99 3.75
N ILE A 457 -5.66 51.54 4.32
CA ILE A 457 -4.42 51.16 3.63
C ILE A 457 -4.51 49.74 3.06
N SER A 458 -5.20 48.86 3.76
CA SER A 458 -5.40 47.47 3.34
C SER A 458 -6.77 46.96 3.76
N ASP A 459 -7.33 46.09 2.92
CA ASP A 459 -8.56 45.34 3.14
C ASP A 459 -8.57 44.11 2.23
N LYS A 460 -7.58 43.21 2.41
CA LYS A 460 -7.38 42.07 1.54
C LYS A 460 -6.67 40.92 2.23
N GLY A 461 -6.69 39.76 1.57
CA GLY A 461 -5.92 38.58 1.95
C GLY A 461 -4.41 38.75 1.72
N TYR A 462 -3.64 38.23 2.66
CA TYR A 462 -2.19 38.09 2.60
C TYR A 462 -1.81 36.62 2.75
N GLU A 463 -0.68 36.21 2.17
CA GLU A 463 -0.22 34.83 2.20
C GLU A 463 0.59 34.50 3.45
N ALA A 464 0.56 33.23 3.84
CA ALA A 464 1.32 32.70 4.95
C ALA A 464 2.84 32.87 4.77
N ASN A 465 3.55 32.84 5.89
CA ASN A 465 5.02 32.88 6.00
C ASN A 465 5.70 33.99 5.18
N SER A 466 5.05 35.15 5.10
CA SER A 466 5.49 36.27 4.27
C SER A 466 5.61 37.56 5.06
N ASN A 467 6.63 38.36 4.74
CA ASN A 467 6.83 39.70 5.30
C ASN A 467 6.33 40.73 4.31
N TYR A 468 5.51 41.67 4.77
CA TYR A 468 4.93 42.71 3.94
C TYR A 468 5.39 44.09 4.40
N LYS A 469 5.51 44.99 3.42
CA LYS A 469 5.74 46.42 3.62
C LYS A 469 4.76 47.18 2.74
N LEU A 470 3.89 47.96 3.35
CA LEU A 470 2.92 48.80 2.66
C LEU A 470 3.32 50.26 2.84
N ASN A 471 3.38 51.00 1.74
CA ASN A 471 3.59 52.45 1.78
C ASN A 471 2.24 53.15 1.77
N ALA A 472 2.04 54.09 2.69
CA ALA A 472 0.87 54.94 2.75
C ALA A 472 1.28 56.41 2.59
N ASP A 473 0.67 57.09 1.62
CA ASP A 473 0.79 58.53 1.43
C ASP A 473 -0.08 59.26 2.46
N ILE A 474 0.56 60.11 3.25
CA ILE A 474 -0.01 60.93 4.30
C ILE A 474 0.31 62.41 4.10
N GLY A 475 0.82 62.82 2.93
CA GLY A 475 1.24 64.20 2.65
C GLY A 475 0.10 65.22 2.75
N ASN A 476 -1.14 64.77 2.51
CA ASN A 476 -2.33 65.61 2.63
C ASN A 476 -2.90 65.70 4.06
N LEU A 477 -2.29 65.00 5.03
CA LEU A 477 -2.72 65.04 6.42
C LEU A 477 -2.10 66.26 7.14
N PRO A 478 -2.90 67.02 7.91
CA PRO A 478 -2.36 68.05 8.78
C PRO A 478 -1.32 67.51 9.78
N GLU A 479 -0.38 68.35 10.19
CA GLU A 479 0.56 68.04 11.27
C GLU A 479 -0.20 67.64 12.55
N GLY A 480 0.20 66.52 13.17
CA GLY A 480 -0.55 65.97 14.29
C GLY A 480 -0.26 64.50 14.60
N ILE A 481 -0.96 63.97 15.61
CA ILE A 481 -0.89 62.56 16.02
C ILE A 481 -2.02 61.78 15.35
N TYR A 482 -1.69 60.62 14.80
CA TYR A 482 -2.63 59.71 14.16
C TYR A 482 -2.48 58.30 14.73
N LEU A 483 -3.57 57.53 14.66
CA LEU A 483 -3.61 56.13 15.10
C LEU A 483 -3.72 55.21 13.89
N CYS A 484 -2.83 54.23 13.79
CA CYS A 484 -2.93 53.16 12.82
C CYS A 484 -3.48 51.91 13.51
N LYS A 485 -4.64 51.45 13.06
CA LYS A 485 -5.30 50.24 13.54
C LYS A 485 -5.05 49.11 12.55
N PHE A 486 -4.55 48.01 13.05
CA PHE A 486 -4.28 46.77 12.31
C PHE A 486 -5.21 45.68 12.83
N THR A 487 -6.01 45.08 11.95
CA THR A 487 -6.97 44.04 12.31
C THR A 487 -6.67 42.77 11.50
N ASN A 488 -6.50 41.65 12.18
CA ASN A 488 -6.34 40.32 11.59
C ASN A 488 -7.34 39.36 12.26
N GLY A 489 -8.38 38.98 11.53
CA GLY A 489 -9.48 38.17 12.07
C GLY A 489 -10.14 38.83 13.28
N ASN A 490 -10.04 38.20 14.45
CA ASN A 490 -10.61 38.68 15.71
C ASN A 490 -9.63 39.54 16.55
N THR A 491 -8.39 39.71 16.10
CA THR A 491 -7.35 40.43 16.84
C THR A 491 -7.12 41.81 16.25
N THR A 492 -6.98 42.82 17.11
CA THR A 492 -6.74 44.21 16.71
C THR A 492 -5.57 44.80 17.50
N GLN A 493 -4.61 45.41 16.82
CA GLN A 493 -3.51 46.17 17.43
C GLN A 493 -3.56 47.62 16.93
N THR A 494 -3.24 48.59 17.80
CA THR A 494 -3.20 50.01 17.42
C THR A 494 -1.85 50.62 17.78
N LYS A 495 -1.19 51.31 16.84
CA LYS A 495 0.04 52.09 17.07
C LYS A 495 -0.13 53.54 16.65
N ALA A 496 0.44 54.45 17.41
CA ALA A 496 0.41 55.89 17.11
C ALA A 496 1.63 56.33 16.29
N PHE A 497 1.45 57.28 15.37
CA PHE A 497 2.55 57.96 14.67
C PHE A 497 2.32 59.47 14.58
N ILE A 498 3.42 60.22 14.42
CA ILE A 498 3.43 61.68 14.38
C ILE A 498 3.67 62.15 12.94
N LYS A 499 2.75 62.94 12.37
CA LYS A 499 2.91 63.67 11.11
C LYS A 499 3.54 65.04 11.38
N GLN A 500 4.62 65.34 10.66
CA GLN A 500 5.35 66.62 10.68
C GLN A 500 5.18 67.43 9.40
#